data_AF-A0AAV4V384-F1
#
_entry.id   AF-A0AAV4V384-F1
#
_cell.length_a   1.000
_cell.length_b   1.000
_cell.length_c   1.000
_cell.angle_alpha   90.00
_cell.angle_beta   90.00
_cell.angle_gamma   90.00
#
_symmetry.space_group_name_H-M   'P 1'
#
loop_
_entity.id
_entity.type
_entity.pdbx_description
1 polymer ?
#
loop_
_entity_poly.entity_id
_entity_poly.type
_entity_poly.pdbx_seq_one_letter_code
_entity_poly.pdbx_strand_id
1 'polypeptide(L)'
;MAAVLKKRALAEFSNVLEENPKKPAKRLRIIKKIATYTDFDVDVLKNISSNEALEFLLKVEEAIKGEVESLPIYSTLLDHYHKEQEPAVRVKIISILSQMVQVTAMLLSTLHQIKRIEKDDKLHLQIFELAKEYLNSRSYEVKCAALSVIGDFIALDDKSETFQNTLQLLAEYSHDHEPRVRTEALNALLNLHDRGLKLDSALYEEVCEALTDDYEGVRMAALRLIDVISHLHSEKLVSVGSEEQIRLADDAFARICKMITDPSTNVRVLAASLLGEFKEVSLEFLNQTLDKKLMSSLKKRRSGLNGHKEYNGNSEWASGKQMHFDAPKEEVEDDVNLMSSGACGAFVHGFEDELQEVRTATLDSFCKLATHFPSFAAVSLDFLVDMFNDETEEVCLKAIHCLQKISLHIMLREDQLKTILVVLEDFSMDLREALHAMLAMCRLTTKECLKFCVDSLLKILCVILKIKDLFGSACSNLAQDIHT
;
A
#
# COMPACT_ATOMS: atom_id res chain seq x y z
N MET A 1 89.46 -52.81 -12.64
CA MET A 1 88.78 -53.55 -11.54
C MET A 1 88.43 -52.70 -10.31
N ALA A 2 89.16 -51.62 -9.99
CA ALA A 2 88.83 -50.78 -8.81
C ALA A 2 87.52 -49.97 -8.92
N ALA A 3 87.07 -49.60 -10.12
CA ALA A 3 85.82 -48.85 -10.31
C ALA A 3 84.55 -49.72 -10.15
N VAL A 4 84.65 -51.03 -10.41
CA VAL A 4 83.51 -51.96 -10.26
C VAL A 4 83.32 -52.32 -8.79
N LEU A 5 84.41 -52.45 -8.03
CA LEU A 5 84.38 -52.68 -6.58
C LEU A 5 83.82 -51.48 -5.81
N LYS A 6 84.13 -50.24 -6.22
CA LYS A 6 83.59 -49.03 -5.59
C LYS A 6 82.08 -48.87 -5.83
N LYS A 7 81.56 -49.32 -6.98
CA LYS A 7 80.12 -49.33 -7.27
C LYS A 7 79.36 -50.43 -6.51
N ARG A 8 80.01 -51.59 -6.27
CA ARG A 8 79.40 -52.69 -5.50
C ARG A 8 79.33 -52.38 -4.01
N ALA A 9 80.38 -51.80 -3.44
CA ALA A 9 80.39 -51.39 -2.03
C ALA A 9 79.38 -50.28 -1.70
N LEU A 10 79.12 -49.37 -2.65
CA LEU A 10 78.15 -48.28 -2.48
C LEU A 10 76.69 -48.78 -2.66
N ALA A 11 76.48 -49.84 -3.44
CA ALA A 11 75.18 -50.49 -3.57
C ALA A 11 74.81 -51.35 -2.35
N GLU A 12 75.80 -52.00 -1.72
CA GLU A 12 75.55 -52.80 -0.51
C GLU A 12 75.36 -51.94 0.75
N PHE A 13 76.02 -50.79 0.86
CA PHE A 13 75.79 -49.84 1.96
C PHE A 13 74.49 -49.02 1.83
N SER A 14 73.91 -48.90 0.63
CA SER A 14 72.64 -48.19 0.42
C SER A 14 71.41 -49.01 0.85
N ASN A 15 71.52 -50.34 0.98
CA ASN A 15 70.40 -51.21 1.30
C ASN A 15 70.17 -51.42 2.82
N VAL A 16 70.93 -50.75 3.69
CA VAL A 16 70.84 -50.94 5.16
C VAL A 16 70.35 -49.68 5.89
N LEU A 17 70.09 -48.57 5.20
CA LEU A 17 69.59 -47.31 5.80
C LEU A 17 68.41 -46.67 5.04
N GLU A 18 67.52 -47.49 4.46
CA GLU A 18 66.16 -47.01 4.17
C GLU A 18 65.28 -47.23 5.41
N GLU A 19 65.27 -46.23 6.30
CA GLU A 19 64.10 -46.03 7.14
C GLU A 19 62.91 -45.81 6.21
N ASN A 20 61.97 -46.77 6.20
CA ASN A 20 60.71 -46.65 5.49
C ASN A 20 60.11 -45.25 5.71
N PRO A 21 59.76 -44.49 4.66
CA PRO A 21 58.98 -43.27 4.86
C PRO A 21 57.67 -43.70 5.50
N LYS A 22 57.42 -43.24 6.74
CA LYS A 22 56.11 -43.35 7.38
C LYS A 22 55.09 -42.81 6.39
N LYS A 23 54.26 -43.71 5.84
CA LYS A 23 53.11 -43.34 5.01
C LYS A 23 52.39 -42.18 5.74
N PRO A 24 52.06 -41.07 5.06
CA PRO A 24 51.28 -40.01 5.71
C PRO A 24 50.01 -40.66 6.25
N ALA A 25 49.79 -40.53 7.56
CA ALA A 25 48.58 -41.03 8.19
C ALA A 25 47.40 -40.46 7.41
N LYS A 26 46.59 -41.34 6.80
CA LYS A 26 45.35 -40.95 6.15
C LYS A 26 44.52 -40.24 7.23
N ARG A 27 44.45 -38.91 7.18
CA ARG A 27 43.47 -38.15 7.96
C ARG A 27 42.11 -38.58 7.46
N LEU A 28 41.46 -39.48 8.19
CA LEU A 28 40.04 -39.75 8.01
C LEU A 28 39.32 -38.44 8.34
N ARG A 29 38.97 -37.66 7.31
CA ARG A 29 37.89 -36.69 7.44
C ARG A 29 36.63 -37.53 7.59
N ILE A 30 36.19 -37.70 8.84
CA ILE A 30 34.82 -38.10 9.13
C ILE A 30 33.96 -36.91 8.70
N ILE A 31 33.56 -36.90 7.43
CA ILE A 31 32.44 -36.09 7.00
C ILE A 31 31.24 -36.80 7.63
N LYS A 32 30.69 -36.24 8.71
CA LYS A 32 29.38 -36.65 9.21
C LYS A 32 28.43 -36.42 8.02
N LYS A 33 27.99 -37.50 7.37
CA LYS A 33 26.97 -37.41 6.33
C LYS A 33 25.76 -36.79 7.02
N ILE A 34 25.38 -35.58 6.63
CA ILE A 34 24.14 -34.96 7.09
C ILE A 34 23.03 -35.85 6.51
N ALA A 35 22.17 -36.40 7.37
CA ALA A 35 21.06 -37.23 6.94
C ALA A 35 20.08 -36.36 6.15
N THR A 36 19.70 -36.78 4.94
CA THR A 36 18.65 -36.13 4.15
C THR A 36 17.29 -36.64 4.61
N TYR A 37 16.20 -35.88 4.41
CA TYR A 37 14.88 -36.30 4.91
C TYR A 37 14.43 -37.66 4.34
N THR A 38 14.93 -38.05 3.16
CA THR A 38 14.69 -39.36 2.52
C THR A 38 15.24 -40.56 3.31
N ASP A 39 16.18 -40.33 4.23
CA ASP A 39 16.78 -41.38 5.06
C ASP A 39 15.90 -41.75 6.27
N PHE A 40 14.79 -41.03 6.50
CA PHE A 40 13.91 -41.24 7.66
C PHE A 40 12.64 -42.02 7.28
N ASP A 41 12.45 -43.16 7.94
CA ASP A 41 11.18 -43.90 7.90
C ASP A 41 10.27 -43.43 9.05
N VAL A 42 9.29 -42.59 8.71
CA VAL A 42 8.35 -42.01 9.68
C VAL A 42 7.37 -43.07 10.24
N ASP A 43 7.19 -44.21 9.56
CA ASP A 43 6.35 -45.28 10.07
C ASP A 43 6.90 -45.95 11.34
N VAL A 44 8.18 -45.74 11.64
CA VAL A 44 8.81 -46.16 12.90
C VAL A 44 8.08 -45.56 14.12
N LEU A 45 7.48 -44.37 13.98
CA LEU A 45 6.69 -43.72 15.04
C LEU A 45 5.54 -44.60 15.57
N LYS A 46 5.04 -45.55 14.77
CA LYS A 46 3.94 -46.45 15.17
C LYS A 46 4.33 -47.48 16.24
N ASN A 47 5.63 -47.78 16.38
CA ASN A 47 6.12 -48.93 17.13
C ASN A 47 7.12 -48.60 18.23
N ILE A 48 7.34 -47.32 18.53
CA ILE A 48 8.35 -46.85 19.47
C ILE A 48 7.73 -46.16 20.69
N SER A 49 8.51 -46.04 21.77
CA SER A 49 8.08 -45.32 22.97
C SER A 49 8.05 -43.80 22.74
N SER A 50 7.28 -43.06 23.55
CA SER A 50 7.16 -41.60 23.44
C SER A 50 8.50 -40.85 23.50
N ASN A 51 9.45 -41.34 24.30
CA ASN A 51 10.79 -40.73 24.40
C ASN A 51 11.62 -40.98 23.13
N GLU A 52 11.55 -42.18 22.57
CA GLU A 52 12.21 -42.53 21.30
C GLU A 52 11.57 -41.78 20.13
N ALA A 53 10.24 -41.57 20.16
CA ALA A 53 9.52 -40.76 19.19
C ALA A 53 9.99 -39.31 19.21
N LEU A 54 10.17 -38.71 20.40
CA LEU A 54 10.69 -37.35 20.51
C LEU A 54 12.14 -37.24 20.00
N GLU A 55 13.02 -38.19 20.33
CA GLU A 55 14.39 -38.20 19.80
C GLU A 55 14.44 -38.38 18.28
N PHE A 56 13.56 -39.22 17.73
CA PHE A 56 13.42 -39.39 16.29
C PHE A 56 12.92 -38.09 15.63
N LEU A 57 11.87 -37.49 16.17
CA LEU A 57 11.30 -36.24 15.66
C LEU A 57 12.29 -35.06 15.74
N LEU A 58 13.17 -35.02 16.75
CA LEU A 58 14.25 -34.02 16.81
C LEU A 58 15.27 -34.20 15.68
N LYS A 59 15.61 -35.44 15.31
CA LYS A 59 16.50 -35.71 14.17
C LYS A 59 15.84 -35.37 12.84
N VAL A 60 14.54 -35.67 12.71
CA VAL A 60 13.73 -35.31 11.56
C VAL A 60 13.65 -33.78 11.43
N GLU A 61 13.42 -33.06 12.52
CA GLU A 61 13.43 -31.59 12.54
C GLU A 61 14.78 -31.00 12.10
N GLU A 62 15.89 -31.59 12.57
CA GLU A 62 17.24 -31.15 12.18
C GLU A 62 17.51 -31.39 10.69
N ALA A 63 16.99 -32.50 10.13
CA ALA A 63 17.15 -32.85 8.72
C ALA A 63 16.23 -32.04 7.78
N ILE A 64 15.05 -31.64 8.22
CA ILE A 64 14.08 -30.90 7.40
C ILE A 64 14.45 -29.41 7.27
N LYS A 65 15.35 -28.88 8.13
CA LYS A 65 15.81 -27.49 8.05
C LYS A 65 16.42 -27.16 6.68
N GLY A 66 15.60 -26.54 5.82
CA GLY A 66 16.01 -26.02 4.51
C GLY A 66 15.71 -26.93 3.31
N GLU A 67 15.01 -28.07 3.49
CA GLU A 67 14.66 -28.98 2.38
C GLU A 67 13.16 -28.94 2.05
N VAL A 68 12.85 -28.72 0.76
CA VAL A 68 11.52 -28.41 0.21
C VAL A 68 10.68 -29.67 -0.10
N GLU A 69 11.33 -30.78 -0.43
CA GLU A 69 10.70 -31.98 -1.00
C GLU A 69 10.03 -32.90 0.05
N SER A 70 9.60 -32.35 1.19
CA SER A 70 9.16 -33.11 2.36
C SER A 70 7.64 -33.40 2.41
N LEU A 71 6.91 -33.20 1.31
CA LEU A 71 5.47 -33.48 1.19
C LEU A 71 5.05 -34.91 1.66
N PRO A 72 5.80 -35.99 1.37
CA PRO A 72 5.45 -37.33 1.88
C PRO A 72 5.56 -37.43 3.41
N ILE A 73 6.55 -36.76 4.00
CA ILE A 73 6.72 -36.70 5.46
C ILE A 73 5.57 -35.91 6.08
N TYR A 74 5.11 -34.86 5.42
CA TYR A 74 4.00 -34.02 5.92
C TYR A 74 2.71 -34.82 6.10
N SER A 75 2.30 -35.58 5.08
CA SER A 75 1.07 -36.40 5.17
C SER A 75 1.19 -37.49 6.23
N THR A 76 2.34 -38.17 6.31
CA THR A 76 2.57 -39.22 7.32
C THR A 76 2.58 -38.67 8.75
N LEU A 77 3.22 -37.52 8.97
CA LEU A 77 3.23 -36.85 10.29
C LEU A 77 1.83 -36.37 10.69
N LEU A 78 1.03 -35.85 9.74
CA LEU A 78 -0.34 -35.42 9.99
C LEU A 78 -1.26 -36.60 10.33
N ASP A 79 -1.15 -37.71 9.60
CA ASP A 79 -1.88 -38.95 9.89
C ASP A 79 -1.52 -39.53 11.26
N HIS A 80 -0.24 -39.39 11.66
CA HIS A 80 0.23 -39.85 12.96
C HIS A 80 -0.24 -38.92 14.10
N TYR A 81 -0.26 -37.60 13.89
CA TYR A 81 -0.80 -36.64 14.85
C TYR A 81 -2.23 -36.97 15.30
N HIS A 82 -3.08 -37.41 14.37
CA HIS A 82 -4.48 -37.78 14.68
C HIS A 82 -4.61 -39.06 15.53
N LYS A 83 -3.60 -39.92 15.53
CA LYS A 83 -3.59 -41.22 16.24
C LYS A 83 -2.80 -41.16 17.55
N GLU A 84 -1.87 -40.21 17.67
CA GLU A 84 -0.98 -40.04 18.80
C GLU A 84 -1.73 -39.55 20.06
N GLN A 85 -1.52 -40.24 21.17
CA GLN A 85 -2.13 -39.92 22.46
C GLN A 85 -1.21 -39.07 23.34
N GLU A 86 0.11 -39.17 23.15
CA GLU A 86 1.08 -38.43 23.95
C GLU A 86 1.09 -36.93 23.56
N PRO A 87 0.78 -36.00 24.49
CA PRO A 87 0.74 -34.57 24.19
C PRO A 87 2.09 -33.99 23.75
N ALA A 88 3.19 -34.43 24.34
CA ALA A 88 4.52 -33.93 24.01
C ALA A 88 4.92 -34.27 22.56
N VAL A 89 4.61 -35.48 22.11
CA VAL A 89 4.85 -35.93 20.74
C VAL A 89 3.98 -35.14 19.77
N ARG A 90 2.69 -34.93 20.10
CA ARG A 90 1.78 -34.10 19.28
C ARG A 90 2.25 -32.66 19.10
N VAL A 91 2.70 -32.00 20.17
CA VAL A 91 3.26 -30.65 20.11
C VAL A 91 4.51 -30.62 19.22
N LYS A 92 5.37 -31.65 19.32
CA LYS A 92 6.56 -31.74 18.49
C LYS A 92 6.24 -31.95 17.01
N ILE A 93 5.25 -32.79 16.69
CA ILE A 93 4.76 -32.97 15.32
C ILE A 93 4.21 -31.65 14.77
N ILE A 94 3.38 -30.91 15.54
CA ILE A 94 2.88 -29.60 15.13
C ILE A 94 4.03 -28.61 14.87
N SER A 95 5.05 -28.61 15.73
CA SER A 95 6.24 -27.76 15.55
C SER A 95 6.95 -28.05 14.22
N ILE A 96 7.11 -29.32 13.87
CA ILE A 96 7.77 -29.74 12.62
C ILE A 96 6.89 -29.39 11.42
N LEU A 97 5.59 -29.69 11.47
CA LEU A 97 4.64 -29.35 10.40
C LEU A 97 4.58 -27.82 10.17
N SER A 98 4.59 -27.03 11.25
CA SER A 98 4.66 -25.56 11.18
C SER A 98 5.94 -25.10 10.50
N GLN A 99 7.10 -25.67 10.85
CA GLN A 99 8.36 -25.39 10.17
C GLN A 99 8.32 -25.77 8.68
N MET A 100 7.69 -26.88 8.31
CA MET A 100 7.54 -27.29 6.90
C MET A 100 6.68 -26.33 6.09
N VAL A 101 5.55 -25.89 6.65
CA VAL A 101 4.69 -24.85 6.06
C VAL A 101 5.46 -23.54 5.92
N GLN A 102 6.20 -23.14 6.95
CA GLN A 102 7.02 -21.93 6.93
C GLN A 102 8.16 -22.04 5.90
N VAL A 103 8.82 -23.19 5.77
CA VAL A 103 9.87 -23.43 4.76
C VAL A 103 9.28 -23.37 3.35
N THR A 104 8.09 -23.93 3.13
CA THR A 104 7.41 -23.90 1.83
C THR A 104 7.00 -22.47 1.45
N ALA A 105 6.39 -21.73 2.39
CA ALA A 105 6.04 -20.33 2.20
C ALA A 105 7.30 -19.46 2.00
N MET A 106 8.37 -19.70 2.75
CA MET A 106 9.66 -19.02 2.57
C MET A 106 10.32 -19.36 1.22
N LEU A 107 10.25 -20.59 0.73
CA LEU A 107 10.75 -20.93 -0.59
C LEU A 107 9.99 -20.14 -1.66
N LEU A 108 8.67 -20.19 -1.66
CA LEU A 108 7.86 -19.46 -2.64
C LEU A 108 8.12 -17.94 -2.53
N SER A 109 8.24 -17.42 -1.30
CA SER A 109 8.59 -16.02 -1.05
C SER A 109 10.00 -15.67 -1.54
N THR A 110 10.98 -16.56 -1.41
CA THR A 110 12.33 -16.34 -1.94
C THR A 110 12.35 -16.41 -3.47
N LEU A 111 11.57 -17.30 -4.09
CA LEU A 111 11.39 -17.32 -5.55
C LEU A 111 10.76 -16.00 -6.05
N HIS A 112 9.74 -15.48 -5.35
CA HIS A 112 9.16 -14.17 -5.62
C HIS A 112 10.20 -13.03 -5.52
N GLN A 113 11.04 -13.05 -4.48
CA GLN A 113 12.10 -12.05 -4.31
C GLN A 113 13.18 -12.12 -5.40
N ILE A 114 13.43 -13.30 -5.97
CA ILE A 114 14.45 -13.52 -7.00
C ILE A 114 13.82 -13.50 -8.42
N LYS A 115 12.61 -12.96 -8.61
CA LYS A 115 11.87 -12.90 -9.92
C LYS A 115 12.62 -12.34 -11.14
N ARG A 116 13.86 -11.86 -10.98
CA ARG A 116 14.79 -11.40 -12.02
C ARG A 116 15.81 -12.48 -12.46
N ILE A 117 15.52 -13.76 -12.29
CA ILE A 117 16.34 -14.85 -12.85
C ILE A 117 16.47 -14.64 -14.36
N GLU A 118 17.64 -14.98 -14.93
CA GLU A 118 17.81 -15.01 -16.39
C GLU A 118 16.66 -15.80 -17.04
N LYS A 119 16.19 -15.35 -18.21
CA LYS A 119 15.06 -15.95 -18.94
C LYS A 119 15.37 -17.39 -19.34
N ASP A 120 15.18 -18.31 -18.41
CA ASP A 120 15.08 -19.74 -18.66
C ASP A 120 13.60 -20.09 -18.63
N ASP A 121 12.98 -20.11 -19.80
CA ASP A 121 11.56 -20.37 -19.98
C ASP A 121 11.14 -21.73 -19.39
N LYS A 122 12.05 -22.70 -19.37
CA LYS A 122 11.78 -24.03 -18.81
C LYS A 122 11.76 -23.98 -17.28
N LEU A 123 12.74 -23.31 -16.66
CA LEU A 123 12.77 -23.12 -15.22
C LEU A 123 11.56 -22.30 -14.74
N HIS A 124 11.20 -21.23 -15.47
CA HIS A 124 10.03 -20.41 -15.16
C HIS A 124 8.74 -21.22 -15.21
N LEU A 125 8.57 -22.07 -16.24
CA LEU A 125 7.41 -22.95 -16.34
C LEU A 125 7.36 -23.97 -15.19
N GLN A 126 8.51 -24.53 -14.79
CA GLN A 126 8.58 -25.45 -13.64
C GLN A 126 8.18 -24.77 -12.33
N ILE A 127 8.66 -23.55 -12.09
CA ILE A 127 8.30 -22.75 -10.92
C ILE A 127 6.79 -22.44 -10.92
N PHE A 128 6.25 -22.06 -12.07
CA PHE A 128 4.83 -21.78 -12.23
C PHE A 128 3.94 -23.00 -11.95
N GLU A 129 4.25 -24.16 -12.53
CA GLU A 129 3.45 -25.37 -12.28
C GLU A 129 3.57 -25.83 -10.81
N LEU A 130 4.75 -25.72 -10.22
CA LEU A 130 4.94 -25.99 -8.79
C LEU A 130 4.06 -25.09 -7.91
N ALA A 131 3.99 -23.78 -8.22
CA ALA A 131 3.15 -22.85 -7.48
C ALA A 131 1.65 -23.22 -7.58
N LYS A 132 1.19 -23.66 -8.75
CA LYS A 132 -0.20 -24.14 -8.93
C LYS A 132 -0.53 -25.34 -8.06
N GLU A 133 0.41 -26.27 -7.87
CA GLU A 133 0.18 -27.41 -6.96
C GLU A 133 -0.05 -26.96 -5.51
N TYR A 134 0.66 -25.91 -5.08
CA TYR A 134 0.57 -25.37 -3.72
C TYR A 134 -0.67 -24.52 -3.42
N LEU A 135 -1.46 -24.14 -4.44
CA LEU A 135 -2.74 -23.46 -4.25
C LEU A 135 -3.80 -24.30 -3.52
N ASN A 136 -3.66 -25.63 -3.57
CA ASN A 136 -4.51 -26.58 -2.84
C ASN A 136 -4.10 -26.73 -1.36
N SER A 137 -3.09 -25.99 -0.90
CA SER A 137 -2.65 -26.02 0.50
C SER A 137 -3.75 -25.53 1.44
N ARG A 138 -3.78 -26.10 2.65
CA ARG A 138 -4.65 -25.64 3.74
C ARG A 138 -4.15 -24.35 4.41
N SER A 139 -2.87 -24.03 4.27
CA SER A 139 -2.27 -22.81 4.82
C SER A 139 -2.47 -21.65 3.85
N TYR A 140 -3.02 -20.55 4.35
CA TYR A 140 -3.19 -19.34 3.56
C TYR A 140 -1.85 -18.70 3.22
N GLU A 141 -0.82 -18.83 4.08
CA GLU A 141 0.52 -18.32 3.81
C GLU A 141 1.13 -18.97 2.56
N VAL A 142 0.95 -20.28 2.43
CA VAL A 142 1.40 -21.03 1.24
C VAL A 142 0.57 -20.64 0.01
N LYS A 143 -0.75 -20.48 0.14
CA LYS A 143 -1.60 -20.00 -0.96
C LYS A 143 -1.18 -18.60 -1.43
N CYS A 144 -0.98 -17.65 -0.51
CA CYS A 144 -0.52 -16.30 -0.83
C CYS A 144 0.81 -16.37 -1.57
N ALA A 145 1.81 -17.06 -1.01
CA ALA A 145 3.12 -17.16 -1.66
C ALA A 145 3.05 -17.84 -3.04
N ALA A 146 2.17 -18.82 -3.21
CA ALA A 146 1.91 -19.45 -4.51
C ALA A 146 1.28 -18.47 -5.50
N LEU A 147 0.29 -17.67 -5.09
CA LEU A 147 -0.34 -16.63 -5.92
C LEU A 147 0.69 -15.56 -6.36
N SER A 148 1.57 -15.12 -5.46
CA SER A 148 2.65 -14.17 -5.80
C SER A 148 3.57 -14.73 -6.88
N VAL A 149 3.99 -15.99 -6.72
CA VAL A 149 4.85 -16.69 -7.69
C VAL A 149 4.13 -16.90 -9.03
N ILE A 150 2.85 -17.24 -9.00
CA ILE A 150 2.03 -17.33 -10.23
C ILE A 150 2.03 -15.98 -10.96
N GLY A 151 1.82 -14.88 -10.25
CA GLY A 151 1.86 -13.52 -10.81
C GLY A 151 3.23 -13.16 -11.43
N ASP A 152 4.34 -13.67 -10.89
CA ASP A 152 5.68 -13.39 -11.40
C ASP A 152 6.08 -14.24 -12.61
N PHE A 153 5.71 -15.52 -12.62
CA PHE A 153 6.31 -16.51 -13.52
C PHE A 153 5.38 -16.99 -14.64
N ILE A 154 4.07 -16.69 -14.59
CA ILE A 154 3.19 -17.01 -15.71
C ILE A 154 3.64 -16.35 -17.01
N ALA A 155 3.65 -17.08 -18.12
CA ALA A 155 3.95 -16.52 -19.44
C ALA A 155 2.79 -15.61 -19.90
N LEU A 156 3.11 -14.39 -20.31
CA LEU A 156 2.13 -13.45 -20.86
C LEU A 156 1.85 -13.80 -22.33
N ASP A 157 0.89 -14.69 -22.55
CA ASP A 157 0.37 -15.04 -23.87
C ASP A 157 -1.16 -15.08 -23.82
N ASP A 158 -1.79 -13.97 -24.20
CA ASP A 158 -3.26 -13.82 -24.16
C ASP A 158 -4.01 -14.89 -24.94
N LYS A 159 -3.36 -15.57 -25.90
CA LYS A 159 -3.95 -16.65 -26.70
C LYS A 159 -3.83 -18.01 -26.04
N SER A 160 -2.98 -18.14 -25.02
CA SER A 160 -2.75 -19.39 -24.32
C SER A 160 -3.93 -19.71 -23.41
N GLU A 161 -4.46 -20.93 -23.53
CA GLU A 161 -5.49 -21.46 -22.63
C GLU A 161 -5.00 -21.45 -21.17
N THR A 162 -3.72 -21.76 -20.94
CA THR A 162 -3.10 -21.71 -19.60
C THR A 162 -3.17 -20.31 -19.00
N PHE A 163 -2.99 -19.28 -19.82
CA PHE A 163 -3.03 -17.90 -19.37
C PHE A 163 -4.46 -17.48 -18.96
N GLN A 164 -5.44 -17.75 -19.83
CA GLN A 164 -6.85 -17.46 -19.54
C GLN A 164 -7.37 -18.22 -18.32
N ASN A 165 -7.05 -19.50 -18.20
CA ASN A 165 -7.42 -20.31 -17.03
C ASN A 165 -6.78 -19.77 -15.75
N THR A 166 -5.58 -19.19 -15.82
CA THR A 166 -4.94 -18.60 -14.64
C THR A 166 -5.56 -17.26 -14.27
N LEU A 167 -5.96 -16.43 -15.25
CA LEU A 167 -6.72 -15.21 -14.95
C LEU A 167 -8.04 -15.53 -14.26
N GLN A 168 -8.77 -16.54 -14.75
CA GLN A 168 -9.99 -17.02 -14.10
C GLN A 168 -9.70 -17.53 -12.69
N LEU A 169 -8.61 -18.29 -12.50
CA LEU A 169 -8.19 -18.78 -11.18
C LEU A 169 -7.92 -17.62 -10.21
N LEU A 170 -7.25 -16.55 -10.66
CA LEU A 170 -7.00 -15.37 -9.84
C LEU A 170 -8.30 -14.65 -9.46
N ALA A 171 -9.27 -14.55 -10.38
CA ALA A 171 -10.61 -14.01 -10.09
C ALA A 171 -11.40 -14.91 -9.11
N GLU A 172 -11.23 -16.24 -9.16
CA GLU A 172 -11.84 -17.13 -8.16
C GLU A 172 -11.22 -16.93 -6.77
N TYR A 173 -9.90 -16.78 -6.68
CA TYR A 173 -9.20 -16.50 -5.41
C TYR A 173 -9.42 -15.07 -4.89
N SER A 174 -9.84 -14.11 -5.72
CA SER A 174 -10.24 -12.77 -5.27
C SER A 174 -11.46 -12.83 -4.33
N HIS A 175 -12.20 -13.95 -4.33
CA HIS A 175 -13.36 -14.23 -3.50
C HIS A 175 -13.12 -15.32 -2.42
N ASP A 176 -11.85 -15.68 -2.14
CA ASP A 176 -11.52 -16.69 -1.11
C ASP A 176 -12.02 -16.23 0.29
N HIS A 177 -12.36 -17.21 1.14
CA HIS A 177 -12.79 -16.95 2.52
C HIS A 177 -11.71 -16.20 3.32
N GLU A 178 -10.43 -16.46 3.07
CA GLU A 178 -9.32 -15.81 3.76
C GLU A 178 -8.96 -14.45 3.12
N PRO A 179 -9.05 -13.33 3.85
CA PRO A 179 -8.80 -12.00 3.28
C PRO A 179 -7.40 -11.76 2.73
N ARG A 180 -6.40 -12.43 3.30
CA ARG A 180 -5.00 -12.35 2.83
C ARG A 180 -4.83 -13.01 1.47
N VAL A 181 -5.58 -14.07 1.20
CA VAL A 181 -5.59 -14.75 -0.11
C VAL A 181 -6.28 -13.87 -1.14
N ARG A 182 -7.43 -13.26 -0.80
CA ARG A 182 -8.11 -12.27 -1.64
C ARG A 182 -7.19 -11.12 -2.04
N THR A 183 -6.50 -10.55 -1.05
CA THR A 183 -5.53 -9.45 -1.24
C THR A 183 -4.42 -9.87 -2.21
N GLU A 184 -3.86 -11.07 -2.03
CA GLU A 184 -2.75 -11.53 -2.85
C GLU A 184 -3.18 -11.89 -4.28
N ALA A 185 -4.41 -12.38 -4.48
CA ALA A 185 -4.96 -12.61 -5.80
C ALA A 185 -5.09 -11.29 -6.60
N LEU A 186 -5.59 -10.23 -5.97
CA LEU A 186 -5.66 -8.90 -6.58
C LEU A 186 -4.25 -8.30 -6.83
N ASN A 187 -3.31 -8.50 -5.91
CA ASN A 187 -1.90 -8.09 -6.11
C ASN A 187 -1.23 -8.86 -7.24
N ALA A 188 -1.56 -10.13 -7.44
CA ALA A 188 -1.07 -10.91 -8.56
C ALA A 188 -1.57 -10.31 -9.89
N LEU A 189 -2.83 -9.88 -9.98
CA LEU A 189 -3.35 -9.17 -11.16
C LEU A 189 -2.61 -7.85 -11.41
N LEU A 190 -2.32 -7.07 -10.37
CA LEU A 190 -1.50 -5.84 -10.48
C LEU A 190 -0.09 -6.15 -11.00
N ASN A 191 0.55 -7.21 -10.48
CA ASN A 191 1.87 -7.63 -10.92
C ASN A 191 1.88 -8.07 -12.40
N LEU A 192 0.81 -8.73 -12.88
CA LEU A 192 0.68 -9.04 -14.30
C LEU A 192 0.60 -7.77 -15.15
N HIS A 193 -0.12 -6.74 -14.67
CA HIS A 193 -0.14 -5.44 -15.34
C HIS A 193 1.24 -4.79 -15.40
N ASP A 194 1.98 -4.76 -14.27
CA ASP A 194 3.34 -4.22 -14.20
C ASP A 194 4.32 -4.95 -15.16
N ARG A 195 4.04 -6.23 -15.45
CA ARG A 195 4.79 -7.04 -16.41
C ARG A 195 4.38 -6.80 -17.88
N GLY A 196 3.35 -5.99 -18.12
CA GLY A 196 2.90 -5.56 -19.44
C GLY A 196 1.52 -6.05 -19.87
N LEU A 197 0.79 -6.77 -19.02
CA LEU A 197 -0.59 -7.18 -19.32
C LEU A 197 -1.52 -5.96 -19.37
N LYS A 198 -2.37 -5.89 -20.38
CA LYS A 198 -3.49 -4.94 -20.41
C LYS A 198 -4.71 -5.60 -19.79
N LEU A 199 -5.08 -5.17 -18.59
CA LEU A 199 -6.26 -5.67 -17.90
C LEU A 199 -7.53 -5.35 -18.69
N ASP A 200 -8.44 -6.32 -18.78
CA ASP A 200 -9.73 -6.11 -19.42
C ASP A 200 -10.63 -5.28 -18.50
N SER A 201 -11.28 -4.29 -19.10
CA SER A 201 -12.41 -3.55 -18.55
C SER A 201 -13.53 -4.41 -17.95
N ALA A 202 -13.68 -5.69 -18.33
CA ALA A 202 -14.65 -6.60 -17.71
C ALA A 202 -14.39 -6.85 -16.22
N LEU A 203 -13.13 -6.73 -15.77
CA LEU A 203 -12.75 -6.88 -14.36
C LEU A 203 -13.19 -5.68 -13.51
N TYR A 204 -13.55 -4.55 -14.13
CA TYR A 204 -13.79 -3.30 -13.42
C TYR A 204 -14.92 -3.41 -12.39
N GLU A 205 -16.03 -4.07 -12.74
CA GLU A 205 -17.19 -4.22 -11.86
C GLU A 205 -16.86 -5.07 -10.63
N GLU A 206 -16.18 -6.21 -10.83
CA GLU A 206 -15.72 -7.09 -9.75
C GLU A 206 -14.74 -6.38 -8.80
N VAL A 207 -13.78 -5.63 -9.34
CA VAL A 207 -12.84 -4.85 -8.53
C VAL A 207 -13.56 -3.73 -7.76
N CYS A 208 -14.61 -3.15 -8.34
CA CYS A 208 -15.43 -2.14 -7.65
C CYS A 208 -16.18 -2.72 -6.45
N GLU A 209 -16.61 -3.98 -6.49
CA GLU A 209 -17.22 -4.66 -5.35
C GLU A 209 -16.20 -4.86 -4.21
N ALA A 210 -14.96 -5.19 -4.57
CA ALA A 210 -13.86 -5.37 -3.62
C ALA A 210 -13.48 -4.09 -2.83
N LEU A 211 -13.91 -2.90 -3.26
CA LEU A 211 -13.78 -1.66 -2.45
C LEU A 211 -14.61 -1.69 -1.16
N THR A 212 -15.58 -2.58 -1.04
CA THR A 212 -16.43 -2.71 0.16
C THR A 212 -16.06 -3.90 1.05
N ASP A 213 -14.94 -4.54 0.77
CA ASP A 213 -14.43 -5.70 1.51
C ASP A 213 -14.13 -5.35 2.98
N ASP A 214 -14.28 -6.33 3.86
CA ASP A 214 -14.07 -6.19 5.30
C ASP A 214 -12.59 -5.97 5.66
N TYR A 215 -11.67 -6.42 4.81
CA TYR A 215 -10.23 -6.31 5.03
C TYR A 215 -9.58 -5.16 4.26
N GLU A 216 -8.77 -4.37 4.96
CA GLU A 216 -8.12 -3.19 4.37
C GLU A 216 -7.19 -3.55 3.19
N GLY A 217 -6.51 -4.70 3.24
CA GLY A 217 -5.59 -5.13 2.18
C GLY A 217 -6.30 -5.34 0.84
N VAL A 218 -7.52 -5.87 0.87
CA VAL A 218 -8.35 -6.07 -0.33
C VAL A 218 -8.77 -4.71 -0.89
N ARG A 219 -9.27 -3.81 -0.05
CA ARG A 219 -9.68 -2.45 -0.47
C ARG A 219 -8.50 -1.66 -1.07
N MET A 220 -7.30 -1.81 -0.49
CA MET A 220 -6.06 -1.21 -1.01
C MET A 220 -5.67 -1.76 -2.40
N ALA A 221 -5.72 -3.07 -2.58
CA ALA A 221 -5.41 -3.70 -3.88
C ALA A 221 -6.46 -3.32 -4.93
N ALA A 222 -7.74 -3.29 -4.55
CA ALA A 222 -8.84 -2.85 -5.39
C ALA A 222 -8.69 -1.39 -5.85
N LEU A 223 -8.31 -0.48 -4.94
CA LEU A 223 -8.01 0.91 -5.28
C LEU A 223 -6.95 1.04 -6.38
N ARG A 224 -5.85 0.29 -6.27
CA ARG A 224 -4.78 0.28 -7.28
C ARG A 224 -5.24 -0.31 -8.62
N LEU A 225 -6.05 -1.36 -8.58
CA LEU A 225 -6.60 -1.96 -9.81
C LEU A 225 -7.58 -1.02 -10.51
N ILE A 226 -8.42 -0.31 -9.76
CA ILE A 226 -9.32 0.72 -10.31
C ILE A 226 -8.52 1.83 -10.97
N ASP A 227 -7.45 2.30 -10.32
CA ASP A 227 -6.54 3.30 -10.91
C ASP A 227 -5.90 2.80 -12.21
N VAL A 228 -5.40 1.56 -12.25
CA VAL A 228 -4.84 0.98 -13.47
C VAL A 228 -5.88 0.86 -14.58
N ILE A 229 -7.04 0.26 -14.28
CA ILE A 229 -8.09 0.00 -15.28
C ILE A 229 -8.66 1.32 -15.80
N SER A 230 -8.77 2.35 -14.94
CA SER A 230 -9.29 3.67 -15.33
C SER A 230 -8.41 4.38 -16.35
N HIS A 231 -7.10 4.29 -16.20
CA HIS A 231 -6.16 4.87 -17.16
C HIS A 231 -6.05 4.05 -18.46
N LEU A 232 -6.31 2.74 -18.42
CA LEU A 232 -6.30 1.89 -19.63
C LEU A 232 -7.54 2.10 -20.51
N HIS A 233 -8.69 2.37 -19.91
CA HIS A 233 -10.00 2.39 -20.59
C HIS A 233 -10.81 3.65 -20.26
N SER A 234 -10.16 4.81 -20.17
CA SER A 234 -10.74 6.05 -19.65
C SER A 234 -12.04 6.49 -20.33
N GLU A 235 -12.11 6.37 -21.66
CA GLU A 235 -13.26 6.76 -22.49
C GLU A 235 -14.37 5.70 -22.57
N LYS A 236 -14.17 4.50 -21.99
CA LYS A 236 -15.22 3.46 -21.99
C LYS A 236 -16.39 3.91 -21.12
N LEU A 237 -17.61 3.71 -21.60
CA LEU A 237 -18.81 4.00 -20.81
C LEU A 237 -19.14 2.84 -19.88
N VAL A 238 -19.45 3.16 -18.63
CA VAL A 238 -19.91 2.23 -17.60
C VAL A 238 -21.26 2.68 -17.06
N SER A 239 -22.13 1.72 -16.76
CA SER A 239 -23.44 1.99 -16.20
C SER A 239 -23.33 2.22 -14.70
N VAL A 240 -23.83 3.35 -14.23
CA VAL A 240 -23.92 3.69 -12.81
C VAL A 240 -25.39 3.67 -12.41
N GLY A 241 -25.80 2.59 -11.74
CA GLY A 241 -27.19 2.38 -11.35
C GLY A 241 -28.09 2.02 -12.53
N SER A 242 -29.33 2.52 -12.53
CA SER A 242 -30.41 1.99 -13.37
C SER A 242 -30.36 2.48 -14.83
N GLU A 243 -29.91 3.70 -15.13
CA GLU A 243 -30.01 4.27 -16.50
C GLU A 243 -28.89 5.25 -16.91
N GLU A 244 -27.95 5.60 -16.03
CA GLU A 244 -26.90 6.58 -16.35
C GLU A 244 -25.61 5.90 -16.81
N GLN A 245 -25.05 6.39 -17.92
CA GLN A 245 -23.73 5.97 -18.40
C GLN A 245 -22.76 7.12 -18.25
N ILE A 246 -21.66 6.88 -17.55
CA ILE A 246 -20.56 7.83 -17.42
C ILE A 246 -19.26 7.20 -17.91
N ARG A 247 -18.26 8.04 -18.18
CA ARG A 247 -16.93 7.55 -18.54
C ARG A 247 -16.32 6.80 -17.36
N LEU A 248 -15.61 5.72 -17.65
CA LEU A 248 -14.98 4.87 -16.64
C LEU A 248 -13.97 5.67 -15.82
N ALA A 249 -13.23 6.61 -16.43
CA ALA A 249 -12.36 7.51 -15.68
C ALA A 249 -13.12 8.35 -14.63
N ASP A 250 -14.31 8.85 -14.95
CA ASP A 250 -15.13 9.66 -14.04
C ASP A 250 -15.75 8.80 -12.93
N ASP A 251 -16.24 7.59 -13.25
CA ASP A 251 -16.74 6.64 -12.25
C ASP A 251 -15.63 6.19 -11.28
N ALA A 252 -14.46 5.83 -11.81
CA ALA A 252 -13.31 5.42 -11.02
C ALA A 252 -12.86 6.55 -10.08
N PHE A 253 -12.79 7.79 -10.59
CA PHE A 253 -12.48 8.95 -9.77
C PHE A 253 -13.50 9.12 -8.63
N ALA A 254 -14.81 9.03 -8.91
CA ALA A 254 -15.85 9.13 -7.90
C ALA A 254 -15.77 8.02 -6.84
N ARG A 255 -15.40 6.79 -7.23
CA ARG A 255 -15.19 5.68 -6.31
C ARG A 255 -13.97 5.89 -5.41
N ILE A 256 -12.85 6.35 -5.98
CA ILE A 256 -11.64 6.67 -5.19
C ILE A 256 -11.93 7.83 -4.23
N CYS A 257 -12.65 8.86 -4.67
CA CYS A 257 -13.08 9.96 -3.81
C CYS A 257 -13.85 9.48 -2.57
N LYS A 258 -14.74 8.49 -2.73
CA LYS A 258 -15.47 7.90 -1.60
C LYS A 258 -14.53 7.25 -0.57
N MET A 259 -13.43 6.67 -1.04
CA MET A 259 -12.44 6.00 -0.18
C MET A 259 -11.60 6.97 0.67
N ILE A 260 -11.68 8.29 0.44
CA ILE A 260 -11.14 9.31 1.35
C ILE A 260 -11.82 9.26 2.72
N THR A 261 -13.02 8.67 2.82
CA THR A 261 -13.73 8.52 4.10
C THR A 261 -13.65 7.11 4.68
N ASP A 262 -12.69 6.29 4.21
CA ASP A 262 -12.52 4.92 4.69
C ASP A 262 -12.13 4.86 6.19
N PRO A 263 -12.59 3.84 6.94
CA PRO A 263 -12.18 3.65 8.33
C PRO A 263 -10.67 3.42 8.52
N SER A 264 -9.97 2.84 7.54
CA SER A 264 -8.52 2.64 7.60
C SER A 264 -7.77 3.84 7.03
N THR A 265 -6.88 4.40 7.84
CA THR A 265 -5.97 5.47 7.42
C THR A 265 -5.16 5.08 6.19
N ASN A 266 -4.68 3.84 6.10
CA ASN A 266 -3.87 3.38 4.97
C ASN A 266 -4.64 3.51 3.65
N VAL A 267 -5.93 3.15 3.69
CA VAL A 267 -6.85 3.28 2.55
C VAL A 267 -7.10 4.74 2.21
N ARG A 268 -7.32 5.60 3.22
CA ARG A 268 -7.49 7.05 3.01
C ARG A 268 -6.26 7.69 2.35
N VAL A 269 -5.05 7.38 2.84
CA VAL A 269 -3.78 7.89 2.29
C VAL A 269 -3.57 7.42 0.84
N LEU A 270 -3.84 6.13 0.56
CA LEU A 270 -3.73 5.61 -0.80
C LEU A 270 -4.75 6.29 -1.73
N ALA A 271 -6.02 6.35 -1.32
CA ALA A 271 -7.06 7.01 -2.10
C ALA A 271 -6.68 8.46 -2.41
N ALA A 272 -6.24 9.22 -1.40
CA ALA A 272 -5.78 10.59 -1.56
C ALA A 272 -4.64 10.68 -2.56
N SER A 273 -3.67 9.77 -2.50
CA SER A 273 -2.51 9.75 -3.40
C SER A 273 -2.89 9.45 -4.86
N LEU A 274 -3.88 8.56 -5.08
CA LEU A 274 -4.32 8.15 -6.42
C LEU A 274 -5.14 9.24 -7.12
N LEU A 275 -5.92 10.04 -6.39
CA LEU A 275 -6.73 11.12 -7.00
C LEU A 275 -5.91 12.07 -7.88
N GLY A 276 -4.63 12.30 -7.53
CA GLY A 276 -3.73 13.19 -8.27
C GLY A 276 -3.32 12.72 -9.66
N GLU A 277 -3.55 11.45 -9.99
CA GLU A 277 -3.15 10.86 -11.28
C GLU A 277 -4.24 11.03 -12.37
N PHE A 278 -5.49 11.31 -11.97
CA PHE A 278 -6.65 11.42 -12.85
C PHE A 278 -6.65 12.73 -13.66
N LYS A 279 -5.84 12.79 -14.72
CA LYS A 279 -5.75 13.94 -15.64
C LYS A 279 -6.87 14.02 -16.67
N GLU A 280 -7.62 12.93 -16.86
CA GLU A 280 -8.70 12.84 -17.85
C GLU A 280 -10.11 12.98 -17.23
N VAL A 281 -10.17 13.19 -15.91
CA VAL A 281 -11.42 13.44 -15.20
C VAL A 281 -12.07 14.72 -15.71
N SER A 282 -13.40 14.67 -15.80
CA SER A 282 -14.22 15.82 -16.14
C SER A 282 -14.11 16.90 -15.05
N LEU A 283 -14.12 18.16 -15.49
CA LEU A 283 -14.10 19.31 -14.58
C LEU A 283 -15.33 19.34 -13.66
N GLU A 284 -16.45 18.75 -14.07
CA GLU A 284 -17.67 18.65 -13.26
C GLU A 284 -17.43 17.80 -12.01
N PHE A 285 -16.93 16.57 -12.18
CA PHE A 285 -16.59 15.69 -11.05
C PHE A 285 -15.47 16.26 -10.20
N LEU A 286 -14.47 16.89 -10.83
CA LEU A 286 -13.38 17.53 -10.12
C LEU A 286 -13.88 18.69 -9.25
N ASN A 287 -14.74 19.58 -9.78
CA ASN A 287 -15.27 20.69 -8.98
C ASN A 287 -16.17 20.22 -7.82
N GLN A 288 -16.91 19.12 -7.99
CA GLN A 288 -17.74 18.54 -6.92
C GLN A 288 -16.93 18.14 -5.68
N THR A 289 -15.65 17.79 -5.84
CA THR A 289 -14.77 17.46 -4.69
C THR A 289 -14.56 18.61 -3.72
N LEU A 290 -14.82 19.86 -4.16
CA LEU A 290 -14.73 21.08 -3.37
C LEU A 290 -16.08 21.55 -2.81
N ASP A 291 -17.20 20.90 -3.17
CA ASP A 291 -18.53 21.34 -2.76
C ASP A 291 -18.85 21.05 -1.29
N LYS A 292 -18.65 22.05 -0.43
CA LYS A 292 -19.01 21.98 1.00
C LYS A 292 -20.54 22.01 1.24
N LYS A 293 -21.31 22.59 0.32
CA LYS A 293 -22.77 22.86 0.49
C LYS A 293 -23.65 21.63 0.24
N LEU A 294 -23.37 20.87 -0.81
CA LEU A 294 -24.09 19.63 -1.16
C LEU A 294 -24.08 18.62 0.00
N MET A 295 -23.00 18.58 0.78
CA MET A 295 -22.89 17.70 1.94
C MET A 295 -23.79 18.10 3.11
N SER A 296 -24.07 19.40 3.29
CA SER A 296 -24.97 19.87 4.36
C SER A 296 -26.43 19.49 4.09
N SER A 297 -26.86 19.46 2.82
CA SER A 297 -28.19 19.02 2.41
C SER A 297 -28.31 17.49 2.38
N LEU A 298 -27.25 16.77 1.97
CA LEU A 298 -27.18 15.31 2.03
C LEU A 298 -27.18 14.77 3.48
N LYS A 299 -26.41 15.38 4.40
CA LYS A 299 -26.43 15.03 5.83
C LYS A 299 -27.83 15.26 6.43
N LYS A 300 -28.51 16.36 6.09
CA LYS A 300 -29.91 16.62 6.50
C LYS A 300 -30.89 15.57 5.93
N ARG A 301 -30.76 15.17 4.66
CA ARG A 301 -31.59 14.09 4.06
C ARG A 301 -31.35 12.72 4.70
N ARG A 302 -30.10 12.37 5.01
CA ARG A 302 -29.75 11.07 5.63
C ARG A 302 -30.26 10.97 7.08
N SER A 303 -30.23 12.07 7.84
CA SER A 303 -30.90 12.16 9.15
C SER A 303 -32.43 12.05 9.05
N GLY A 304 -33.06 12.54 7.98
CA GLY A 304 -34.51 12.37 7.75
C GLY A 304 -34.92 10.94 7.38
N LEU A 305 -34.11 10.24 6.58
CA LEU A 305 -34.40 8.85 6.17
C LEU A 305 -34.22 7.83 7.31
N ASN A 306 -33.27 8.06 8.22
CA ASN A 306 -33.08 7.22 9.41
C ASN A 306 -34.13 7.47 10.51
N GLY A 307 -34.99 8.49 10.38
CA GLY A 307 -36.11 8.79 11.29
C GLY A 307 -37.46 8.17 10.89
N HIS A 308 -37.54 7.46 9.75
CA HIS A 308 -38.79 6.88 9.24
C HIS A 308 -38.73 5.36 9.10
N LYS A 309 -38.29 4.68 10.16
CA LYS A 309 -38.60 3.26 10.41
C LYS A 309 -38.96 3.09 11.88
N GLU A 310 -40.17 3.51 12.23
CA GLU A 310 -41.02 2.94 13.30
C GLU A 310 -42.23 3.86 13.51
N TYR A 311 -43.33 3.56 12.82
CA TYR A 311 -44.71 3.58 13.33
C TYR A 311 -45.65 3.41 12.13
N ASN A 312 -46.00 2.16 11.83
CA ASN A 312 -47.20 1.89 11.05
C ASN A 312 -48.06 0.95 11.88
N GLY A 313 -48.97 1.55 12.65
CA GLY A 313 -49.90 0.87 13.52
C GLY A 313 -51.01 1.85 13.90
N ASN A 314 -52.09 1.82 13.11
CA ASN A 314 -53.40 2.43 13.33
C ASN A 314 -53.66 3.13 14.68
N SER A 315 -53.97 4.42 14.63
CA SER A 315 -55.18 4.94 15.27
C SER A 315 -55.58 6.27 14.61
N GLU A 316 -56.77 6.28 14.02
CA GLU A 316 -57.53 7.49 13.73
C GLU A 316 -57.85 8.28 15.01
N TRP A 317 -58.45 9.47 14.80
CA TRP A 317 -59.05 10.44 15.74
C TRP A 317 -58.06 11.52 16.24
N ALA A 318 -58.32 12.83 16.17
CA ALA A 318 -59.39 13.63 15.57
C ALA A 318 -58.98 15.13 15.62
N SER A 319 -59.42 15.90 14.63
CA SER A 319 -59.83 17.31 14.71
C SER A 319 -58.78 18.42 14.91
N GLY A 320 -58.68 19.32 13.91
CA GLY A 320 -58.24 20.70 14.17
C GLY A 320 -57.56 21.43 13.01
N LYS A 321 -58.37 21.91 12.06
CA LYS A 321 -58.13 23.09 11.18
C LYS A 321 -56.78 23.19 10.45
N GLN A 322 -56.88 22.98 9.13
CA GLN A 322 -55.99 23.53 8.12
C GLN A 322 -55.75 25.03 8.33
N MET A 323 -54.49 25.40 8.53
CA MET A 323 -53.99 26.74 8.23
C MET A 323 -52.92 26.57 7.15
N HIS A 324 -53.30 26.96 5.93
CA HIS A 324 -52.39 27.18 4.81
C HIS A 324 -51.28 28.13 5.27
N PHE A 325 -50.05 27.64 5.36
CA PHE A 325 -48.86 28.46 5.28
C PHE A 325 -48.07 27.94 4.09
N ASP A 326 -48.24 28.58 2.94
CA ASP A 326 -47.37 28.38 1.79
C ASP A 326 -45.99 28.92 2.18
N ALA A 327 -45.14 28.03 2.68
CA ALA A 327 -43.70 28.25 2.66
C ALA A 327 -43.28 28.26 1.17
N PRO A 328 -42.45 29.21 0.73
CA PRO A 328 -41.98 29.23 -0.65
C PRO A 328 -41.31 27.89 -0.92
N LYS A 329 -41.85 27.13 -1.88
CA LYS A 329 -41.10 26.05 -2.50
C LYS A 329 -39.95 26.74 -3.21
N GLU A 330 -38.76 26.71 -2.62
CA GLU A 330 -37.54 26.90 -3.38
C GLU A 330 -37.61 25.88 -4.53
N GLU A 331 -37.79 26.39 -5.75
CA GLU A 331 -37.62 25.61 -6.96
C GLU A 331 -36.17 25.12 -6.92
N VAL A 332 -36.00 23.88 -6.49
CA VAL A 332 -34.73 23.17 -6.55
C VAL A 332 -34.46 23.01 -8.04
N GLU A 333 -33.60 23.86 -8.58
CA GLU A 333 -33.10 23.75 -9.95
C GLU A 333 -32.64 22.30 -10.19
N ASP A 334 -33.08 21.72 -11.31
CA ASP A 334 -32.90 20.32 -11.72
C ASP A 334 -31.43 19.90 -11.99
N ASP A 335 -30.43 20.65 -11.51
CA ASP A 335 -29.01 20.25 -11.53
C ASP A 335 -28.71 19.13 -10.49
N VAL A 336 -29.73 18.69 -9.75
CA VAL A 336 -29.69 17.71 -8.65
C VAL A 336 -29.72 16.26 -9.15
N ASN A 337 -29.54 15.98 -10.46
CA ASN A 337 -29.49 14.60 -10.96
C ASN A 337 -28.11 13.94 -10.90
N LEU A 338 -26.99 14.68 -10.74
CA LEU A 338 -25.66 14.08 -10.48
C LEU A 338 -25.43 13.69 -8.99
N MET A 339 -26.51 13.47 -8.24
CA MET A 339 -26.53 13.29 -6.77
C MET A 339 -26.13 11.89 -6.28
N SER A 340 -25.57 11.05 -7.14
CA SER A 340 -25.05 9.72 -6.79
C SER A 340 -23.52 9.62 -6.90
N SER A 341 -22.83 10.70 -7.30
CA SER A 341 -21.37 10.70 -7.43
C SER A 341 -20.69 10.68 -6.07
N GLY A 342 -19.90 9.64 -5.79
CA GLY A 342 -19.04 9.54 -4.61
C GLY A 342 -17.96 10.64 -4.51
N ALA A 343 -17.87 11.54 -5.50
CA ALA A 343 -16.89 12.62 -5.59
C ALA A 343 -17.17 13.80 -4.65
N CYS A 344 -18.41 14.00 -4.21
CA CYS A 344 -18.80 15.22 -3.51
C CYS A 344 -18.03 15.45 -2.19
N GLY A 345 -17.36 16.59 -2.09
CA GLY A 345 -16.63 17.02 -0.88
C GLY A 345 -15.40 16.18 -0.54
N ALA A 346 -14.89 15.35 -1.46
CA ALA A 346 -13.78 14.44 -1.17
C ALA A 346 -12.49 15.17 -0.78
N PHE A 347 -12.08 16.23 -1.49
CA PHE A 347 -10.89 17.01 -1.11
C PHE A 347 -11.11 17.78 0.19
N VAL A 348 -12.33 18.29 0.43
CA VAL A 348 -12.69 18.91 1.71
C VAL A 348 -12.49 17.94 2.86
N HIS A 349 -12.94 16.69 2.71
CA HIS A 349 -12.73 15.64 3.71
C HIS A 349 -11.26 15.29 3.90
N GLY A 350 -10.47 15.21 2.81
CA GLY A 350 -9.04 14.93 2.90
C GLY A 350 -8.26 16.05 3.59
N PHE A 351 -8.65 17.32 3.41
CA PHE A 351 -8.07 18.47 4.11
C PHE A 351 -8.47 18.55 5.58
N GLU A 352 -9.70 18.16 5.91
CA GLU A 352 -10.21 18.16 7.29
C GLU A 352 -9.91 16.83 8.04
N ASP A 353 -9.06 15.95 7.50
CA ASP A 353 -8.73 14.66 8.11
C ASP A 353 -7.96 14.84 9.43
N GLU A 354 -8.21 13.93 10.38
CA GLU A 354 -7.52 13.88 11.68
C GLU A 354 -6.02 13.62 11.57
N LEU A 355 -5.56 12.92 10.52
CA LEU A 355 -4.18 12.50 10.37
C LEU A 355 -3.47 13.32 9.30
N GLN A 356 -2.34 13.89 9.69
CA GLN A 356 -1.46 14.68 8.83
C GLN A 356 -1.07 13.94 7.53
N GLU A 357 -0.84 12.63 7.58
CA GLU A 357 -0.48 11.82 6.41
C GLU A 357 -1.54 11.89 5.29
N VAL A 358 -2.82 11.86 5.66
CA VAL A 358 -3.93 11.99 4.71
C VAL A 358 -4.01 13.41 4.18
N ARG A 359 -3.89 14.42 5.05
CA ARG A 359 -3.90 15.85 4.65
C ARG A 359 -2.79 16.17 3.65
N THR A 360 -1.58 15.67 3.92
CA THR A 360 -0.41 15.80 3.06
C THR A 360 -0.61 15.12 1.70
N ALA A 361 -1.05 13.86 1.67
CA ALA A 361 -1.31 13.14 0.43
C ALA A 361 -2.41 13.82 -0.41
N THR A 362 -3.44 14.32 0.28
CA THR A 362 -4.54 15.09 -0.32
C THR A 362 -4.01 16.36 -0.97
N LEU A 363 -3.20 17.15 -0.27
CA LEU A 363 -2.56 18.35 -0.82
C LEU A 363 -1.68 18.06 -2.03
N ASP A 364 -0.87 17.00 -1.98
CA ASP A 364 0.01 16.64 -3.10
C ASP A 364 -0.81 16.32 -4.36
N SER A 365 -1.85 15.51 -4.23
CA SER A 365 -2.76 15.16 -5.32
C SER A 365 -3.57 16.35 -5.83
N PHE A 366 -4.10 17.14 -4.91
CA PHE A 366 -4.79 18.39 -5.22
C PHE A 366 -3.90 19.33 -6.04
N CYS A 367 -2.63 19.42 -5.66
CA CYS A 367 -1.67 20.27 -6.36
C CYS A 367 -1.36 19.78 -7.78
N LYS A 368 -1.25 18.46 -7.99
CA LYS A 368 -1.07 17.87 -9.33
C LYS A 368 -2.24 18.24 -10.24
N LEU A 369 -3.48 18.09 -9.75
CA LEU A 369 -4.68 18.43 -10.51
C LEU A 369 -4.80 19.93 -10.76
N ALA A 370 -4.59 20.78 -9.75
CA ALA A 370 -4.62 22.24 -9.92
C ALA A 370 -3.56 22.76 -10.90
N THR A 371 -2.39 22.12 -10.96
CA THR A 371 -1.37 22.44 -11.97
C THR A 371 -1.82 22.04 -13.38
N HIS A 372 -2.59 20.95 -13.50
CA HIS A 372 -3.07 20.46 -14.79
C HIS A 372 -4.32 21.20 -15.30
N PHE A 373 -5.21 21.61 -14.39
CA PHE A 373 -6.50 22.24 -14.69
C PHE A 373 -6.53 23.70 -14.21
N PRO A 374 -6.22 24.69 -15.07
CA PRO A 374 -6.17 26.10 -14.66
C PRO A 374 -7.51 26.66 -14.13
N SER A 375 -8.64 26.16 -14.64
CA SER A 375 -9.98 26.54 -14.15
C SER A 375 -10.19 26.06 -12.71
N PHE A 376 -9.76 24.84 -12.40
CA PHE A 376 -9.80 24.28 -11.06
C PHE A 376 -8.87 25.04 -10.10
N ALA A 377 -7.68 25.44 -10.55
CA ALA A 377 -6.72 26.21 -9.75
C ALA A 377 -7.31 27.50 -9.18
N ALA A 378 -8.16 28.19 -9.94
CA ALA A 378 -8.80 29.43 -9.50
C ALA A 378 -9.82 29.20 -8.37
N VAL A 379 -10.62 28.13 -8.47
CA VAL A 379 -11.61 27.73 -7.45
C VAL A 379 -10.93 27.17 -6.19
N SER A 380 -9.77 26.55 -6.40
CA SER A 380 -8.95 25.91 -5.37
C SER A 380 -8.24 26.86 -4.41
N LEU A 381 -8.12 28.14 -4.78
CA LEU A 381 -7.30 29.12 -4.08
C LEU A 381 -7.69 29.27 -2.60
N ASP A 382 -8.98 29.41 -2.33
CA ASP A 382 -9.46 29.67 -0.96
C ASP A 382 -9.16 28.46 -0.04
N PHE A 383 -9.29 27.24 -0.55
CA PHE A 383 -8.95 26.01 0.19
C PHE A 383 -7.45 25.92 0.51
N LEU A 384 -6.58 26.28 -0.43
CA LEU A 384 -5.13 26.28 -0.19
C LEU A 384 -4.71 27.34 0.82
N VAL A 385 -5.36 28.50 0.81
CA VAL A 385 -5.10 29.56 1.81
C VAL A 385 -5.57 29.13 3.18
N ASP A 386 -6.71 28.45 3.30
CA ASP A 386 -7.19 27.90 4.57
C ASP A 386 -6.19 26.89 5.16
N MET A 387 -5.49 26.10 4.32
CA MET A 387 -4.45 25.15 4.76
C MET A 387 -3.21 25.81 5.37
N PHE A 388 -3.04 27.13 5.28
CA PHE A 388 -1.92 27.82 5.94
C PHE A 388 -2.08 27.85 7.45
N ASN A 389 -3.31 27.72 7.93
CA ASN A 389 -3.65 27.66 9.34
C ASN A 389 -3.78 26.21 9.85
N ASP A 390 -3.17 25.24 9.17
CA ASP A 390 -3.10 23.86 9.65
C ASP A 390 -2.25 23.79 10.93
N GLU A 391 -2.58 22.81 11.78
CA GLU A 391 -1.84 22.54 13.02
C GLU A 391 -0.41 22.01 12.79
N THR A 392 -0.11 21.53 11.58
CA THR A 392 1.20 20.96 11.23
C THR A 392 1.98 21.81 10.23
N GLU A 393 3.24 22.10 10.55
CA GLU A 393 4.10 22.92 9.68
C GLU A 393 4.35 22.29 8.30
N GLU A 394 4.36 20.95 8.20
CA GLU A 394 4.57 20.26 6.91
C GLU A 394 3.43 20.50 5.93
N VAL A 395 2.18 20.47 6.43
CA VAL A 395 0.98 20.71 5.62
C VAL A 395 0.96 22.17 5.17
N CYS A 396 1.27 23.11 6.07
CA CYS A 396 1.43 24.52 5.72
C CYS A 396 2.49 24.75 4.64
N LEU A 397 3.68 24.13 4.79
CA LEU A 397 4.76 24.24 3.83
C LEU A 397 4.36 23.70 2.44
N LYS A 398 3.67 22.55 2.41
CA LYS A 398 3.14 21.96 1.18
C LYS A 398 2.10 22.85 0.51
N ALA A 399 1.20 23.47 1.28
CA ALA A 399 0.23 24.41 0.75
C ALA A 399 0.91 25.64 0.10
N ILE A 400 1.94 26.21 0.76
CA ILE A 400 2.74 27.31 0.22
C ILE A 400 3.39 26.92 -1.11
N HIS A 401 4.07 25.76 -1.14
CA HIS A 401 4.68 25.27 -2.36
C HIS A 401 3.67 24.97 -3.46
N CYS A 402 2.44 24.56 -3.09
CA CYS A 402 1.41 24.38 -4.09
C CYS A 402 0.95 25.69 -4.71
N LEU A 403 0.67 26.73 -3.90
CA LEU A 403 0.35 28.06 -4.43
C LEU A 403 1.47 28.62 -5.30
N GLN A 404 2.72 28.35 -4.95
CA GLN A 404 3.87 28.73 -5.77
C GLN A 404 3.81 28.07 -7.17
N LYS A 405 3.46 26.78 -7.26
CA LYS A 405 3.34 26.04 -8.53
C LYS A 405 2.19 26.56 -9.40
N ILE A 406 1.04 26.88 -8.81
CA ILE A 406 -0.13 27.36 -9.55
C ILE A 406 -0.18 28.89 -9.71
N SER A 407 0.84 29.61 -9.22
CA SER A 407 0.92 31.09 -9.17
C SER A 407 0.61 31.80 -10.50
N LEU A 408 0.89 31.15 -11.63
CA LEU A 408 0.60 31.68 -12.97
C LEU A 408 -0.90 31.70 -13.33
N HIS A 409 -1.70 30.88 -12.66
CA HIS A 409 -3.13 30.69 -12.93
C HIS A 409 -4.03 31.38 -11.90
N ILE A 410 -3.46 31.94 -10.83
CA ILE A 410 -4.20 32.55 -9.71
C ILE A 410 -3.90 34.04 -9.57
N MET A 411 -4.87 34.77 -9.01
CA MET A 411 -4.69 36.16 -8.59
C MET A 411 -5.16 36.31 -7.16
N LEU A 412 -4.28 36.79 -6.28
CA LEU A 412 -4.59 36.96 -4.86
C LEU A 412 -5.47 38.19 -4.66
N ARG A 413 -6.59 37.98 -3.97
CA ARG A 413 -7.50 39.03 -3.50
C ARG A 413 -7.05 39.55 -2.13
N GLU A 414 -7.61 40.69 -1.72
CA GLU A 414 -7.23 41.36 -0.48
C GLU A 414 -7.54 40.54 0.78
N ASP A 415 -8.69 39.85 0.81
CA ASP A 415 -9.10 38.94 1.87
C ASP A 415 -8.10 37.79 2.03
N GLN A 416 -7.75 37.13 0.92
CA GLN A 416 -6.81 36.01 0.91
C GLN A 416 -5.41 36.43 1.35
N LEU A 417 -4.95 37.59 0.86
CA LEU A 417 -3.65 38.14 1.25
C LEU A 417 -3.61 38.49 2.74
N LYS A 418 -4.70 39.00 3.32
CA LYS A 418 -4.79 39.25 4.77
C LYS A 418 -4.64 37.96 5.56
N THR A 419 -5.37 36.91 5.18
CA THR A 419 -5.26 35.60 5.83
C THR A 419 -3.82 35.08 5.79
N ILE A 420 -3.20 35.08 4.61
CA ILE A 420 -1.80 34.65 4.42
C ILE A 420 -0.82 35.42 5.33
N LEU A 421 -0.97 36.74 5.41
CA LEU A 421 -0.03 37.60 6.14
C LEU A 421 -0.23 37.55 7.66
N VAL A 422 -1.44 37.24 8.14
CA VAL A 422 -1.70 37.06 9.58
C VAL A 422 -0.92 35.86 10.12
N VAL A 423 -0.89 34.75 9.37
CA VAL A 423 -0.22 33.52 9.81
C VAL A 423 1.32 33.65 9.77
N LEU A 424 1.86 34.57 8.96
CA LEU A 424 3.30 34.78 8.78
C LEU A 424 4.02 35.20 10.09
N GLU A 425 3.33 35.81 11.06
CA GLU A 425 3.93 36.19 12.36
C GLU A 425 4.29 34.96 13.22
N ASP A 426 3.52 33.88 13.12
CA ASP A 426 3.66 32.67 13.94
C ASP A 426 4.54 31.58 13.29
N PHE A 427 4.85 31.74 12.00
CA PHE A 427 5.63 30.76 11.24
C PHE A 427 7.10 30.65 11.67
N SER A 428 7.63 29.43 11.55
CA SER A 428 9.06 29.13 11.65
C SER A 428 9.86 29.84 10.54
N MET A 429 11.18 29.94 10.71
CA MET A 429 12.03 30.67 9.74
C MET A 429 11.89 30.10 8.32
N ASP A 430 11.82 28.78 8.21
CA ASP A 430 11.73 28.05 6.94
C ASP A 430 10.39 28.32 6.25
N LEU A 431 9.28 28.29 6.99
CA LEU A 431 7.95 28.63 6.46
C LEU A 431 7.88 30.09 5.99
N ARG A 432 8.50 31.03 6.72
CA ARG A 432 8.54 32.44 6.29
C ARG A 432 9.34 32.61 5.01
N GLU A 433 10.47 31.92 4.86
CA GLU A 433 11.27 31.96 3.64
C GLU A 433 10.47 31.42 2.44
N ALA A 434 9.84 30.26 2.60
CA ALA A 434 8.98 29.68 1.58
C ALA A 434 7.82 30.62 1.21
N LEU A 435 7.18 31.26 2.20
CA LEU A 435 6.08 32.18 1.96
C LEU A 435 6.52 33.43 1.22
N HIS A 436 7.68 34.00 1.56
CA HIS A 436 8.25 35.14 0.84
C HIS A 436 8.54 34.77 -0.63
N ALA A 437 9.10 33.59 -0.88
CA ALA A 437 9.34 33.10 -2.24
C ALA A 437 8.02 32.94 -3.02
N MET A 438 6.97 32.42 -2.39
CA MET A 438 5.64 32.32 -2.97
C MET A 438 5.04 33.69 -3.29
N LEU A 439 5.06 34.64 -2.35
CA LEU A 439 4.53 36.00 -2.54
C LEU A 439 5.24 36.75 -3.69
N ALA A 440 6.54 36.48 -3.91
CA ALA A 440 7.29 37.06 -5.02
C ALA A 440 6.83 36.55 -6.40
N MET A 441 6.19 35.37 -6.46
CA MET A 441 5.70 34.76 -7.70
C MET A 441 4.22 35.04 -7.95
N CYS A 442 3.44 35.30 -6.90
CA CYS A 442 2.01 35.52 -7.01
C CYS A 442 1.65 36.89 -7.61
N ARG A 443 0.56 36.91 -8.38
CA ARG A 443 -0.04 38.16 -8.90
C ARG A 443 -1.07 38.69 -7.91
N LEU A 444 -1.04 39.99 -7.65
CA LEU A 444 -2.01 40.68 -6.78
C LEU A 444 -3.07 41.39 -7.61
N THR A 445 -4.31 41.42 -7.11
CA THR A 445 -5.44 41.99 -7.86
C THR A 445 -5.40 43.51 -7.95
N THR A 446 -4.95 44.21 -6.89
CA THR A 446 -4.99 45.67 -6.81
C THR A 446 -3.68 46.28 -6.27
N LYS A 447 -3.47 47.57 -6.55
CA LYS A 447 -2.35 48.36 -5.98
C LYS A 447 -2.40 48.42 -4.45
N GLU A 448 -3.59 48.32 -3.87
CA GLU A 448 -3.80 48.36 -2.41
C GLU A 448 -3.33 47.05 -1.77
N CYS A 449 -3.57 45.91 -2.42
CA CYS A 449 -2.99 44.62 -2.03
C CYS A 449 -1.46 44.69 -2.02
N LEU A 450 -0.86 45.30 -3.05
CA LEU A 450 0.60 45.46 -3.11
C LEU A 450 1.14 46.32 -1.96
N LYS A 451 0.51 47.47 -1.70
CA LYS A 451 0.89 48.33 -0.59
C LYS A 451 0.78 47.59 0.75
N PHE A 452 -0.34 46.90 0.98
CA PHE A 452 -0.59 46.13 2.18
C PHE A 452 0.44 45.00 2.38
N CYS A 453 0.80 44.31 1.30
CA CYS A 453 1.86 43.29 1.32
C CYS A 453 3.20 43.90 1.74
N VAL A 454 3.62 45.00 1.10
CA VAL A 454 4.89 45.67 1.41
C VAL A 454 4.92 46.18 2.87
N ASP A 455 3.85 46.83 3.32
CA ASP A 455 3.75 47.37 4.69
C ASP A 455 3.86 46.23 5.73
N SER A 456 3.21 45.09 5.46
CA SER A 456 3.26 43.91 6.33
C SER A 456 4.65 43.26 6.37
N LEU A 457 5.29 43.10 5.20
CA LEU A 457 6.64 42.56 5.10
C LEU A 457 7.67 43.45 5.82
N LEU A 458 7.54 44.78 5.70
CA LEU A 458 8.38 45.73 6.43
C LEU A 458 8.19 45.65 7.94
N LYS A 459 6.94 45.47 8.41
CA LYS A 459 6.64 45.28 9.84
C LYS A 459 7.36 44.05 10.39
N ILE A 460 7.34 42.94 9.64
CA ILE A 460 7.97 41.68 10.04
C ILE A 460 9.49 41.81 10.06
N LEU A 461 10.09 42.47 9.06
CA LEU A 461 11.52 42.75 9.03
C LEU A 461 11.96 43.54 10.27
N CYS A 462 11.20 44.57 10.66
CA CYS A 462 11.46 45.35 11.86
C CYS A 462 11.42 44.51 13.14
N VAL A 463 10.50 43.54 13.23
CA VAL A 463 10.42 42.62 14.39
C VAL A 463 11.63 41.67 14.43
N ILE A 464 12.01 41.08 13.29
CA ILE A 464 13.17 40.19 13.21
C ILE A 464 14.46 40.90 13.60
N LEU A 465 14.67 42.14 13.14
CA LEU A 465 15.85 42.93 13.51
C LEU A 465 15.90 43.22 15.01
N LYS A 466 14.76 43.58 15.63
CA LYS A 466 14.68 43.77 17.09
C LYS A 466 15.00 42.49 17.88
N ILE A 467 14.56 41.33 17.41
CA ILE A 467 14.86 40.03 18.04
C ILE A 467 16.36 39.74 17.96
N LYS A 468 17.02 40.02 16.82
CA LYS A 468 18.47 39.88 16.69
C LYS A 468 19.22 40.80 17.67
N ASP A 469 18.78 42.04 17.83
CA ASP A 469 19.37 43.00 18.77
C ASP A 469 19.19 42.57 20.24
N LEU A 470 18.00 42.04 20.58
CA LEU A 470 17.68 41.48 21.90
C LEU A 470 18.52 40.23 22.21
N PHE A 471 18.67 39.32 21.24
CA PHE A 471 19.51 38.12 21.38
C PHE A 471 20.99 38.49 21.54
N GLY A 472 21.50 39.43 20.72
CA GLY A 472 22.86 39.94 20.87
C GLY A 472 23.12 40.58 22.24
N SER A 473 22.12 41.31 22.77
CA SER A 473 22.18 41.90 24.11
C SER A 473 22.12 40.84 25.22
N ALA A 474 21.27 39.82 25.08
CA ALA A 474 21.16 38.71 26.02
C ALA A 474 22.44 37.85 26.07
N CYS A 475 23.05 37.54 24.92
CA CYS A 475 24.34 36.85 24.86
C CYS A 475 25.46 37.67 25.49
N SER A 476 25.44 39.00 25.31
CA SER A 476 26.42 39.90 25.93
C SER A 476 26.29 39.94 27.45
N ASN A 477 25.06 39.92 27.98
CA ASN A 477 24.79 39.88 29.42
C ASN A 477 25.14 38.51 30.03
N LEU A 478 24.79 37.40 29.36
CA LEU A 478 25.20 36.05 29.78
C LEU A 478 26.73 35.87 29.78
N ALA A 479 27.44 36.50 28.85
CA ALA A 479 28.91 36.49 28.84
C ALA A 479 29.52 37.29 30.00
N GLN A 480 28.82 38.29 30.54
CA GLN A 480 29.26 39.04 31.71
C GLN A 480 29.03 38.26 33.02
N ASP A 481 27.92 37.53 33.14
CA ASP A 481 27.58 36.74 34.33
C ASP A 481 28.46 35.47 34.51
N ILE A 482 29.10 34.96 33.45
CA ILE A 482 30.04 33.82 33.52
C ILE A 482 31.41 34.24 34.09
N HIS A 483 31.70 35.55 34.15
CA HIS A 483 32.97 36.10 34.65
C HIS A 483 32.91 36.68 36.07
N THR A 484 31.78 36.53 36.76
CA THR A 484 31.59 36.77 38.20
C THR A 484 31.38 35.46 38.93
#